data_AF-A0A5Q0M250-F1
#
_entry.id   AF-A0A5Q0M250-F1
#
_cell.length_a   1.000
_cell.length_b   1.000
_cell.length_c   1.000
_cell.angle_alpha   90.00
_cell.angle_beta   90.00
_cell.angle_gamma   90.00
#
_symmetry.space_group_name_H-M   'P 1'
#
loop_
_entity.id
_entity.type
_entity.pdbx_description
1 polymer ?
#
loop_
_entity_poly.entity_id
_entity_poly.type
_entity_poly.pdbx_seq_one_letter_code
_entity_poly.pdbx_strand_id
1 'polypeptide(L)'
;MALMITDECINCDVCEPECPNDAIYMGAEFYEIDPHKCTECVGHFDEPQCVQICPVACIPVNPDHVETRETLLQKYVRLTADKAAPPASDAASPSSAGAV
;
A
#
# COMPACT_ATOMS: atom_id res chain seq x y z
N MET A 1 -1.54 -11.24 6.65
CA MET A 1 -1.80 -11.87 5.36
C MET A 1 -1.77 -10.75 4.33
N ALA A 2 -1.57 -11.04 3.06
CA ALA A 2 -1.92 -10.09 2.03
C ALA A 2 -3.32 -10.42 1.52
N LEU A 3 -4.00 -9.43 0.97
CA LEU A 3 -5.18 -9.66 0.15
C LEU A 3 -4.74 -9.85 -1.30
N MET A 4 -5.64 -10.40 -2.13
CA MET A 4 -5.50 -10.43 -3.59
C MET A 4 -6.79 -9.96 -4.23
N ILE A 5 -6.72 -9.52 -5.48
CA ILE A 5 -7.89 -9.23 -6.31
C ILE A 5 -8.04 -10.39 -7.29
N THR A 6 -9.26 -10.87 -7.49
CA THR A 6 -9.55 -11.94 -8.45
C THR A 6 -9.91 -11.38 -9.84
N ASP A 7 -10.03 -12.28 -10.80
CA ASP A 7 -10.50 -12.00 -12.17
C ASP A 7 -11.96 -11.53 -12.25
N GLU A 8 -12.71 -11.56 -11.14
CA GLU A 8 -14.04 -10.96 -11.03
C GLU A 8 -14.00 -9.42 -10.91
N CYS A 9 -12.82 -8.82 -10.85
CA CYS A 9 -12.64 -7.38 -10.84
C CYS A 9 -13.23 -6.71 -12.10
N ILE A 10 -13.97 -5.62 -11.89
CA ILE A 10 -14.63 -4.87 -12.96
C ILE A 10 -13.92 -3.56 -13.35
N ASN A 11 -12.68 -3.36 -12.89
CA ASN A 11 -11.88 -2.15 -13.17
C ASN A 11 -12.62 -0.83 -12.88
N CYS A 12 -13.21 -0.72 -11.69
CA CYS A 12 -14.00 0.45 -11.28
C CYS A 12 -13.20 1.57 -10.59
N ASP A 13 -11.88 1.40 -10.43
CA ASP A 13 -10.92 2.40 -9.92
C ASP A 13 -11.11 2.87 -8.45
N VAL A 14 -12.13 2.38 -7.75
CA VAL A 14 -12.46 2.87 -6.40
C VAL A 14 -11.55 2.34 -5.29
N CYS A 15 -10.83 1.23 -5.51
CA CYS A 15 -10.03 0.60 -4.45
C CYS A 15 -8.58 1.13 -4.38
N GLU A 16 -7.99 1.55 -5.50
CA GLU A 16 -6.63 2.10 -5.57
C GLU A 16 -6.40 3.29 -4.62
N PRO A 17 -7.21 4.37 -4.66
CA PRO A 17 -6.98 5.55 -3.82
C PRO A 17 -7.21 5.28 -2.33
N GLU A 18 -7.94 4.21 -1.98
CA GLU A 18 -8.27 3.86 -0.60
C GLU A 18 -7.15 3.06 0.09
N CYS A 19 -6.14 2.59 -0.65
CA CYS A 19 -5.04 1.84 -0.06
C CYS A 19 -4.00 2.78 0.59
N PRO A 20 -3.83 2.77 1.93
CA PRO A 20 -2.93 3.73 2.61
C PRO A 20 -1.44 3.50 2.29
N ASN A 21 -1.09 2.31 1.79
CA ASN A 21 0.27 1.89 1.48
C ASN A 21 0.58 1.87 -0.02
N ASP A 22 -0.32 2.39 -0.86
CA ASP A 22 -0.12 2.41 -2.32
C ASP A 22 0.20 0.99 -2.86
N ALA A 23 -0.51 -0.01 -2.32
CA ALA A 23 -0.30 -1.44 -2.63
C ALA A 23 -1.14 -1.93 -3.80
N ILE A 24 -2.19 -1.20 -4.17
CA ILE A 24 -3.11 -1.54 -5.25
C ILE A 24 -2.71 -0.76 -6.49
N TYR A 25 -2.69 -1.41 -7.66
CA TYR A 25 -2.33 -0.79 -8.93
C TYR A 25 -3.05 -1.49 -10.10
N MET A 26 -3.23 -0.79 -11.21
CA MET A 26 -3.76 -1.40 -12.44
C MET A 26 -2.74 -2.40 -13.02
N GLY A 27 -3.13 -3.69 -13.05
CA GLY A 27 -2.36 -4.76 -13.67
C GLY A 27 -2.58 -4.85 -15.18
N ALA A 28 -2.29 -6.03 -15.75
CA ALA A 28 -2.44 -6.24 -17.19
C ALA A 28 -3.92 -6.34 -17.64
N GLU A 29 -4.76 -6.95 -16.79
CA GLU A 29 -6.18 -7.22 -17.10
C GLU A 29 -7.12 -6.65 -16.03
N PHE A 30 -6.71 -6.74 -14.77
CA PHE A 30 -7.45 -6.23 -13.62
C PHE A 30 -6.50 -5.61 -12.59
N TYR A 31 -7.06 -4.95 -11.58
CA TYR A 31 -6.27 -4.41 -10.48
C TYR A 31 -5.53 -5.51 -9.71
N GLU A 32 -4.28 -5.27 -9.35
CA GLU A 32 -3.44 -6.21 -8.60
C GLU A 32 -3.03 -5.61 -7.25
N ILE A 33 -2.69 -6.48 -6.29
CA ILE A 33 -2.21 -6.10 -4.96
C ILE A 33 -0.76 -6.54 -4.81
N ASP A 34 0.15 -5.62 -4.50
CA ASP A 34 1.50 -5.94 -4.06
C ASP A 34 1.47 -6.49 -2.62
N PRO A 35 1.74 -7.79 -2.41
CA PRO A 35 1.68 -8.40 -1.08
C PRO A 35 2.76 -7.87 -0.13
N HIS A 36 3.83 -7.27 -0.65
CA HIS A 36 4.89 -6.67 0.17
C HIS A 36 4.48 -5.33 0.76
N LYS A 37 3.45 -4.69 0.22
CA LYS A 37 2.88 -3.43 0.71
C LYS A 37 1.53 -3.59 1.41
N CYS A 38 0.80 -4.67 1.10
CA CYS A 38 -0.47 -4.95 1.75
C CYS A 38 -0.29 -5.28 3.25
N THR A 39 -0.91 -4.50 4.13
CA THR A 39 -0.93 -4.75 5.58
C THR A 39 -2.31 -5.19 6.09
N GLU A 40 -3.24 -5.54 5.20
CA GLU A 40 -4.68 -5.67 5.54
C GLU A 40 -5.22 -4.43 6.27
N CYS A 41 -4.65 -3.25 5.99
CA CYS A 41 -4.89 -2.00 6.71
C CYS A 41 -4.52 -2.01 8.20
N VAL A 42 -3.93 -3.09 8.74
CA VAL A 42 -3.40 -3.12 10.11
C VAL A 42 -2.43 -1.97 10.31
N GLY A 43 -2.64 -1.21 11.39
CA GLY A 43 -1.88 0.01 11.72
C GLY A 43 -2.54 1.31 11.26
N HIS A 44 -3.43 1.25 10.27
CA HIS A 44 -4.21 2.40 9.79
C HIS A 44 -5.69 2.32 10.18
N PHE A 45 -6.32 1.17 9.97
CA PHE A 45 -7.76 0.94 10.18
C PHE A 45 -8.00 -0.45 10.80
N ASP A 46 -9.20 -0.66 11.33
CA ASP A 46 -9.61 -1.96 11.89
C ASP A 46 -10.00 -2.98 10.80
N GLU A 47 -10.47 -2.49 9.65
CA GLU A 47 -10.92 -3.30 8.51
C GLU A 47 -10.23 -2.88 7.20
N PRO A 48 -10.05 -3.79 6.23
CA PRO A 48 -9.46 -3.45 4.94
C PRO A 48 -10.36 -2.53 4.11
N GLN A 49 -9.91 -1.30 3.84
CA GLN A 49 -10.72 -0.29 3.14
C GLN A 49 -11.09 -0.72 1.71
N CYS A 50 -10.15 -1.36 0.99
CA CYS A 50 -10.41 -1.87 -0.35
C CYS A 50 -11.54 -2.91 -0.40
N VAL A 51 -11.70 -3.73 0.66
CA VAL A 51 -12.78 -4.73 0.75
C VAL A 51 -14.12 -4.03 0.99
N GLN A 52 -14.15 -2.98 1.83
CA GLN A 52 -15.37 -2.24 2.15
C GLN A 52 -15.94 -1.48 0.94
N ILE A 53 -15.07 -1.02 0.03
CA ILE A 53 -15.48 -0.23 -1.13
C ILE A 53 -15.70 -1.06 -2.40
N CYS A 54 -15.21 -2.31 -2.45
CA CYS A 54 -15.30 -3.13 -3.65
C CYS A 54 -16.77 -3.53 -3.96
N PRO A 55 -17.36 -3.08 -5.09
CA PRO A 55 -18.78 -3.31 -5.38
C PRO A 55 -19.13 -4.75 -5.73
N VAL A 56 -18.13 -5.58 -6.05
CA VAL A 56 -18.29 -6.99 -6.46
C VAL A 56 -17.65 -7.97 -5.49
N ALA A 57 -17.14 -7.50 -4.34
CA ALA A 57 -16.54 -8.32 -3.30
C ALA A 57 -15.42 -9.28 -3.78
N CYS A 58 -14.65 -8.89 -4.80
CA CYS A 58 -13.64 -9.72 -5.46
C CYS A 58 -12.24 -9.66 -4.79
N ILE A 59 -12.16 -9.39 -3.48
CA ILE A 59 -10.89 -9.16 -2.76
C ILE A 59 -10.73 -10.13 -1.56
N PRO A 60 -10.46 -11.43 -1.80
CA PRO A 60 -10.24 -12.40 -0.73
C PRO A 60 -8.84 -12.32 -0.12
N VAL A 61 -8.62 -13.09 0.96
CA VAL A 61 -7.29 -13.35 1.51
C VAL A 61 -6.44 -14.10 0.48
N ASN A 62 -5.21 -13.67 0.28
CA ASN A 62 -4.25 -14.37 -0.56
C ASN A 62 -3.68 -15.59 0.19
N PRO A 63 -3.94 -16.83 -0.28
CA PRO A 63 -3.47 -18.05 0.39
C PRO A 63 -1.95 -18.23 0.35
N ASP A 64 -1.25 -17.59 -0.60
CA ASP A 64 0.21 -17.68 -0.73
C ASP A 64 0.94 -16.70 0.20
N HIS A 65 0.21 -15.76 0.81
CA HIS A 65 0.76 -14.71 1.66
C HIS A 65 0.00 -14.63 3.00
N VAL A 66 0.00 -15.73 3.75
CA VAL A 66 -0.58 -15.75 5.10
C VAL A 66 0.41 -15.14 6.11
N GLU A 67 -0.01 -14.13 6.86
CA GLU A 67 0.82 -13.46 7.88
C GLU A 67 -0.02 -13.15 9.12
N THR A 68 0.60 -13.11 10.29
CA THR A 68 -0.09 -12.76 11.54
C THR A 68 -0.31 -11.25 11.66
N ARG A 69 -1.19 -10.84 12.57
CA ARG A 69 -1.39 -9.41 12.89
C ARG A 69 -0.10 -8.72 13.33
N GLU A 70 0.76 -9.42 14.07
CA GLU A 70 2.06 -8.89 14.48
C GLU A 70 2.98 -8.64 13.29
N THR A 71 3.08 -9.60 12.36
CA THR A 71 3.87 -9.45 11.13
C THR A 71 3.37 -8.29 10.26
N LEU A 72 2.05 -8.11 10.16
CA LEU A 72 1.45 -6.98 9.44
C LEU A 72 1.77 -5.64 10.10
N LEU A 73 1.74 -5.58 11.43
CA LEU A 73 2.10 -4.36 12.15
C LEU A 73 3.58 -4.01 11.94
N GLN A 74 4.47 -5.01 11.95
CA GLN A 74 5.89 -4.79 11.63
C GLN A 74 6.10 -4.32 10.18
N LYS A 75 5.29 -4.80 9.23
CA LYS A 75 5.29 -4.32 7.84
C LYS A 75 4.82 -2.86 7.77
N TYR A 76 3.71 -2.51 8.43
CA TYR A 76 3.22 -1.14 8.55
C TYR A 76 4.29 -0.16 9.09
N VAL A 77 4.96 -0.53 10.20
CA VAL A 77 6.00 0.32 10.79
C VAL A 77 7.13 0.60 9.79
N ARG A 78 7.55 -0.40 9.00
CA ARG A 78 8.57 -0.22 7.96
C ARG A 78 8.10 0.74 6.86
N LEU A 79 6.94 0.48 6.27
CA LEU A 79 6.40 1.27 5.16
C LEU A 79 6.15 2.74 5.54
N THR A 80 5.66 2.98 6.75
CA THR A 80 5.38 4.35 7.22
C THR A 80 6.64 5.10 7.63
N ALA A 81 7.65 4.41 8.17
CA ALA A 81 8.96 5.00 8.40
C ALA A 81 9.59 5.48 7.08
N ASP A 82 9.49 4.67 6.02
CA ASP A 82 10.02 5.01 4.70
C ASP A 82 9.28 6.20 4.06
N LYS A 83 7.95 6.28 4.22
CA LYS A 83 7.13 7.41 3.72
C LYS A 83 7.34 8.70 4.50
N ALA A 84 7.75 8.62 5.78
CA ALA A 84 8.05 9.77 6.64
C ALA A 84 9.48 10.30 6.48
N ALA A 85 10.38 9.54 5.83
CA ALA A 85 11.74 10.00 5.58
C ALA A 85 11.74 11.12 4.53
N PRO A 86 12.41 12.27 4.79
CA PRO A 86 12.54 13.32 3.78
C PRO A 86 13.29 12.75 2.56
N PRO A 87 12.95 13.17 1.32
CA PRO A 87 13.63 12.69 0.14
C PRO A 87 15.13 13.00 0.24
N ALA A 88 15.96 11.98 0.08
CA ALA A 88 17.42 12.08 0.18
C ALA A 88 18.07 12.95 -0.93
N SER A 89 17.28 13.62 -1.77
CA SER A 89 17.75 14.46 -2.86
C SER A 89 18.04 15.92 -2.49
N ASP A 90 17.61 16.41 -1.32
CA ASP A 90 17.84 17.81 -0.92
C ASP A 90 19.07 18.02 -0.02
N ALA A 91 19.85 16.96 0.24
CA ALA A 91 21.06 17.03 1.05
C ALA A 91 22.34 17.19 0.22
N ALA A 92 22.34 18.02 -0.83
CA ALA A 92 23.58 18.43 -1.52
C ALA A 92 23.46 19.74 -2.30
N SER A 93 23.60 20.87 -1.62
CA SER A 93 24.34 22.03 -2.16
C SER A 93 24.79 22.97 -1.04
N PRO A 94 26.06 22.90 -0.60
CA PRO A 94 26.68 24.01 0.08
C PRO A 94 27.15 24.99 -1.01
N SER A 95 26.29 25.93 -1.42
CA SER A 95 26.72 27.01 -2.32
C SER A 95 26.72 28.35 -1.61
N SER A 96 27.90 28.63 -1.05
CA SER A 96 28.55 29.94 -0.87
C SER A 96 27.75 31.08 -0.22
N ALA A 97 28.12 31.35 1.03
CA ALA A 97 28.33 32.72 1.48
C ALA A 97 29.37 33.42 0.58
N GLY A 98 29.12 34.67 0.16
CA GLY A 98 30.18 35.56 -0.32
C GLY A 98 29.79 36.62 -1.37
N ALA A 99 29.90 37.89 -0.96
CA ALA A 99 30.17 39.12 -1.74
C ALA A 99 29.00 39.81 -2.48
N VAL A 100 28.42 40.84 -1.83
CA VAL A 100 28.56 42.26 -2.19
C VAL A 100 28.52 43.14 -0.95
#